data_AF-A0A7Y5JSP1-F1
#
_entry.id   AF-A0A7Y5JSP1-F1
#
_cell.length_a   1.000
_cell.length_b   1.000
_cell.length_c   1.000
_cell.angle_alpha   90.00
_cell.angle_beta   90.00
_cell.angle_gamma   90.00
#
_symmetry.space_group_name_H-M   'P 1'
#
loop_
_entity.id
_entity.type
_entity.pdbx_description
1 polymer ?
#
loop_
_entity_poly.entity_id
_entity_poly.type
_entity_poly.pdbx_seq_one_letter_code
_entity_poly.pdbx_strand_id
1 'polypeptide(L)'
;MQPRDPDEEHRVATPLELFFDLVFVVAIASAAAEWHHGLAEGHLGDLLNFVMVFFAIWWAWMNYTWFASSYDCDDVPYRLLTFAIMAGSLMLAAGIPDLFGDGQSGLVVAGYALMRFAMVAMWLRAAGGHPEGRPTALTYAVGIAAVQVLWIARLLLEGRAVLMVSFFVLVALELLVPVVAERRGFTPFHPHHIAERYALLTLIVLGEVVLAAVAATGAGLAAAVDLVQGEAHTSSRVVGLALAGAVAVYVWCLTAMHSMAGAPVVERRVGAVVGVAALAVGAAAPPVGITVLATGAMLAAVVAHHVWTSRENGSSPSSVG
;
A
#
# COMPACT_ATOMS: atom_id res chain seq x y z
N MET A 1 -28.50 6.61 5.11
CA MET A 1 -27.77 5.53 5.79
C MET A 1 -27.91 5.77 7.29
N GLN A 2 -28.12 4.72 8.08
CA GLN A 2 -28.03 4.86 9.54
C GLN A 2 -26.56 4.75 9.97
N PRO A 3 -26.15 5.46 11.03
CA PRO A 3 -24.83 5.29 11.62
C PRO A 3 -24.73 3.89 12.21
N ARG A 4 -23.52 3.33 12.23
CA ARG A 4 -23.26 2.07 12.93
C ARG A 4 -22.97 2.32 14.40
N ASP A 5 -23.29 1.32 15.22
CA ASP A 5 -23.04 1.33 16.67
C ASP A 5 -21.54 1.14 16.93
N PRO A 6 -20.80 2.10 17.50
CA PRO A 6 -19.36 2.01 17.78
C PRO A 6 -18.91 0.82 18.64
N ASP A 7 -19.83 0.19 19.38
CA ASP A 7 -19.53 -0.87 20.34
C ASP A 7 -19.90 -2.28 19.82
N GLU A 8 -20.26 -2.42 18.54
CA GLU A 8 -20.53 -3.73 17.89
C GLU A 8 -19.34 -4.71 18.06
N GLU A 9 -19.51 -5.73 18.90
CA GLU A 9 -18.51 -6.78 19.11
C GLU A 9 -18.33 -7.61 17.82
N HIS A 10 -17.06 -7.88 17.45
CA HIS A 10 -16.67 -8.68 16.28
C HIS A 10 -16.94 -8.05 14.90
N ARG A 11 -16.86 -6.73 14.78
CA ARG A 11 -16.80 -6.10 13.45
C ARG A 11 -15.47 -6.43 12.75
N VAL A 12 -15.54 -7.36 11.80
CA VAL A 12 -14.44 -7.77 10.92
C VAL A 12 -14.56 -7.12 9.54
N ALA A 13 -13.45 -7.03 8.81
CA ALA A 13 -13.43 -6.51 7.44
C ALA A 13 -14.28 -7.37 6.50
N THR A 14 -15.13 -6.72 5.68
CA THR A 14 -15.96 -7.44 4.71
C THR A 14 -15.15 -7.87 3.47
N PRO A 15 -15.61 -8.88 2.68
CA PRO A 15 -14.95 -9.22 1.42
C PRO A 15 -14.88 -8.06 0.42
N LEU A 16 -15.86 -7.14 0.44
CA LEU A 16 -15.86 -5.95 -0.42
C LEU A 16 -14.77 -4.97 0.03
N GLU A 17 -14.65 -4.76 1.34
CA GLU A 17 -13.61 -3.94 1.94
C GLU A 17 -12.21 -4.52 1.63
N LEU A 18 -12.02 -5.84 1.70
CA LEU A 18 -10.77 -6.50 1.28
C LEU A 18 -10.47 -6.35 -0.21
N PHE A 19 -11.49 -6.49 -1.06
CA PHE A 19 -11.34 -6.28 -2.50
C PHE A 19 -10.97 -4.81 -2.81
N PHE A 20 -11.55 -3.86 -2.08
CA PHE A 20 -11.20 -2.45 -2.16
C PHE A 20 -9.71 -2.23 -1.83
N ASP A 21 -9.21 -2.81 -0.74
CA ASP A 21 -7.78 -2.70 -0.37
C ASP A 21 -6.88 -3.24 -1.46
N LEU A 22 -7.20 -4.42 -2.00
CA LEU A 22 -6.43 -5.05 -3.06
C LEU A 22 -6.30 -4.13 -4.28
N VAL A 23 -7.40 -3.53 -4.73
CA VAL A 23 -7.39 -2.61 -5.87
C VAL A 23 -6.56 -1.34 -5.57
N PHE A 24 -6.61 -0.82 -4.35
CA PHE A 24 -5.78 0.31 -3.95
C PHE A 24 -4.30 -0.05 -3.85
N VAL A 25 -3.95 -1.27 -3.41
CA VAL A 25 -2.56 -1.74 -3.41
C VAL A 25 -2.02 -1.83 -4.82
N VAL A 26 -2.80 -2.24 -5.82
CA VAL A 26 -2.37 -2.22 -7.23
C VAL A 26 -1.99 -0.80 -7.68
N ALA A 27 -2.75 0.22 -7.27
CA ALA A 27 -2.42 1.62 -7.57
C ALA A 27 -1.13 2.07 -6.86
N ILE A 28 -0.93 1.69 -5.58
CA ILE A 28 0.30 1.97 -4.83
C ILE A 28 1.51 1.28 -5.48
N ALA A 29 1.36 0.02 -5.89
CA ALA A 29 2.38 -0.76 -6.57
C ALA A 29 2.78 -0.13 -7.90
N SER A 30 1.80 0.36 -8.67
CA SER A 30 2.03 1.07 -9.93
C SER A 30 2.82 2.36 -9.70
N ALA A 31 2.50 3.13 -8.66
CA ALA A 31 3.25 4.34 -8.29
C ALA A 31 4.70 4.02 -7.90
N ALA A 32 4.91 2.94 -7.15
CA ALA A 32 6.24 2.52 -6.73
C ALA A 32 7.10 2.01 -7.91
N ALA A 33 6.48 1.30 -8.86
CA ALA A 33 7.13 0.82 -10.07
C ALA A 33 7.60 1.98 -10.97
N GLU A 34 6.77 3.01 -11.14
CA GLU A 34 7.16 4.20 -11.93
C GLU A 34 8.33 4.94 -11.29
N TRP A 35 8.30 5.13 -9.97
CA TRP A 35 9.41 5.75 -9.25
C TRP A 35 10.72 4.97 -9.39
N HIS A 36 10.66 3.64 -9.36
CA HIS A 36 11.83 2.80 -9.60
C HIS A 36 12.43 3.03 -11.00
N HIS A 37 11.59 3.20 -12.03
CA HIS A 37 12.05 3.50 -13.38
C HIS A 37 12.77 4.86 -13.44
N GLY A 38 12.18 5.91 -12.86
CA GLY A 38 12.80 7.23 -12.78
C GLY A 38 14.12 7.28 -11.99
N LEU A 39 14.23 6.46 -10.93
CA LEU A 39 15.47 6.32 -10.17
C LEU A 39 16.60 5.71 -11.00
N ALA A 40 16.30 4.76 -11.89
CA ALA A 40 17.28 4.15 -12.78
C ALA A 40 17.88 5.15 -13.78
N GLU A 41 17.18 6.25 -14.07
CA GLU A 41 17.63 7.34 -14.94
C GLU A 41 18.34 8.48 -14.18
N GLY A 42 18.47 8.39 -12.85
CA GLY A 42 19.20 9.36 -12.03
C GLY A 42 18.37 10.57 -11.57
N HIS A 43 17.05 10.53 -11.71
CA HIS A 43 16.16 11.64 -11.38
C HIS A 43 15.68 11.61 -9.92
N LEU A 44 16.47 12.19 -9.00
CA LEU A 44 16.08 12.34 -7.58
C LEU A 44 14.78 13.16 -7.36
N GLY A 45 14.35 13.95 -8.36
CA GLY A 45 13.09 14.69 -8.33
C GLY A 45 11.83 13.81 -8.30
N ASP A 46 11.96 12.53 -8.63
CA ASP A 46 10.85 11.60 -8.78
C ASP A 46 10.33 11.06 -7.45
N LEU A 47 11.12 11.16 -6.38
CA LEU A 47 10.63 10.84 -5.03
C LEU A 47 9.47 11.76 -4.63
N LEU A 48 9.54 13.04 -5.01
CA LEU A 48 8.47 13.98 -4.70
C LEU A 48 7.19 13.63 -5.48
N ASN A 49 7.32 13.33 -6.77
CA ASN A 49 6.20 12.89 -7.61
C ASN A 49 5.56 11.61 -7.04
N PHE A 50 6.39 10.64 -6.60
CA PHE A 50 5.92 9.45 -5.90
C PHE A 50 5.12 9.78 -4.64
N VAL A 51 5.65 10.63 -3.75
CA VAL A 51 4.96 11.04 -2.52
C VAL A 51 3.64 11.75 -2.83
N MET A 52 3.60 12.57 -3.88
CA MET A 52 2.38 13.27 -4.32
C MET A 52 1.30 12.28 -4.80
N VAL A 53 1.67 11.30 -5.62
CA VAL A 53 0.77 10.24 -6.10
C VAL A 53 0.31 9.34 -4.96
N PHE A 54 1.26 8.91 -4.13
CA PHE A 54 0.98 8.10 -2.95
C PHE A 54 -0.02 8.82 -2.03
N PHE A 55 0.16 10.11 -1.79
CA PHE A 55 -0.80 10.90 -1.02
C PHE A 55 -2.21 10.86 -1.64
N ALA A 56 -2.35 11.03 -2.95
CA ALA A 56 -3.66 11.01 -3.61
C ALA A 56 -4.37 9.66 -3.41
N ILE A 57 -3.64 8.55 -3.59
CA ILE A 57 -4.17 7.19 -3.41
C ILE A 57 -4.51 6.94 -1.93
N TRP A 58 -3.55 7.19 -1.04
CA TRP A 58 -3.68 6.97 0.40
C TRP A 58 -4.80 7.81 1.00
N TRP A 59 -4.92 9.08 0.61
CA TRP A 59 -5.95 9.97 1.10
C TRP A 59 -7.36 9.54 0.67
N ALA A 60 -7.51 9.03 -0.56
CA ALA A 60 -8.78 8.48 -1.03
C ALA A 60 -9.17 7.20 -0.27
N TRP A 61 -8.20 6.29 -0.07
CA TRP A 61 -8.37 5.09 0.74
C TRP A 61 -8.78 5.40 2.18
N MET A 62 -8.12 6.40 2.78
CA MET A 62 -8.39 6.89 4.13
C MET A 62 -9.85 7.33 4.26
N ASN A 63 -10.27 8.26 3.40
CA ASN A 63 -11.63 8.80 3.42
C ASN A 63 -12.68 7.68 3.37
N TYR A 64 -12.51 6.74 2.44
CA TYR A 64 -13.42 5.60 2.32
C TYR A 64 -13.43 4.73 3.57
N THR A 65 -12.26 4.37 4.11
CA THR A 65 -12.15 3.45 5.26
C THR A 65 -12.81 4.02 6.51
N TRP A 66 -12.62 5.31 6.79
CA TRP A 66 -13.30 5.98 7.91
C TRP A 66 -14.81 6.10 7.70
N PHE A 67 -15.24 6.38 6.47
CA PHE A 67 -16.66 6.42 6.14
C PHE A 67 -17.33 5.05 6.25
N ALA A 68 -16.72 3.99 5.73
CA ALA A 68 -17.20 2.62 5.85
C ALA A 68 -17.33 2.23 7.33
N SER A 69 -16.33 2.58 8.16
CA SER A 69 -16.42 2.41 9.61
C SER A 69 -17.65 3.09 10.23
N SER A 70 -18.07 4.23 9.69
CA SER A 70 -19.18 5.01 10.26
C SER A 70 -20.56 4.62 9.71
N TYR A 71 -20.68 4.31 8.41
CA TYR A 71 -21.95 4.29 7.68
C TYR A 71 -22.14 3.12 6.69
N ASP A 72 -21.29 2.08 6.72
CA ASP A 72 -21.47 0.93 5.81
C ASP A 72 -22.84 0.25 6.01
N CYS A 73 -23.68 0.35 4.98
CA CYS A 73 -25.03 -0.18 4.95
C CYS A 73 -25.21 -1.36 3.96
N ASP A 74 -24.14 -1.82 3.32
CA ASP A 74 -24.07 -2.94 2.35
C ASP A 74 -25.22 -3.00 1.31
N ASP A 75 -25.72 -1.84 0.88
CA ASP A 75 -26.78 -1.76 -0.11
C ASP A 75 -26.25 -1.61 -1.55
N VAL A 76 -27.11 -1.88 -2.54
CA VAL A 76 -26.71 -1.84 -3.95
C VAL A 76 -26.06 -0.51 -4.34
N PRO A 77 -26.62 0.68 -4.00
CA PRO A 77 -25.96 1.93 -4.35
C PRO A 77 -24.63 2.14 -3.62
N TYR A 78 -24.46 1.66 -2.37
CA TYR A 78 -23.17 1.72 -1.67
C TYR A 78 -22.10 0.87 -2.38
N ARG A 79 -22.46 -0.34 -2.80
CA ARG A 79 -21.58 -1.24 -3.56
C ARG A 79 -21.19 -0.64 -4.91
N LEU A 80 -22.15 -0.08 -5.65
CA LEU A 80 -21.88 0.58 -6.93
C LEU A 80 -20.96 1.80 -6.79
N LEU A 81 -21.18 2.63 -5.78
CA LEU A 81 -20.30 3.77 -5.49
C LEU A 81 -18.91 3.30 -5.06
N THR A 82 -18.82 2.21 -4.30
CA THR A 82 -17.53 1.61 -3.93
C THR A 82 -16.77 1.12 -5.17
N PHE A 83 -17.44 0.43 -6.10
CA PHE A 83 -16.84 0.04 -7.38
C PHE A 83 -16.43 1.26 -8.23
N ALA A 84 -17.17 2.37 -8.18
CA ALA A 84 -16.76 3.60 -8.84
C ALA A 84 -15.47 4.19 -8.25
N ILE A 85 -15.29 4.13 -6.92
CA ILE A 85 -14.03 4.54 -6.27
C ILE A 85 -12.88 3.63 -6.71
N MET A 86 -13.08 2.31 -6.75
CA MET A 86 -12.10 1.34 -7.25
C MET A 86 -11.73 1.59 -8.71
N ALA A 87 -12.71 1.86 -9.59
CA ALA A 87 -12.44 2.22 -10.97
C ALA A 87 -11.63 3.53 -11.07
N GLY A 88 -11.96 4.51 -10.24
CA GLY A 88 -11.20 5.76 -10.12
C GLY A 88 -9.74 5.53 -9.74
N SER A 89 -9.43 4.56 -8.86
CA SER A 89 -8.04 4.28 -8.47
C SER A 89 -7.24 3.60 -9.56
N LEU A 90 -7.87 2.73 -10.33
CA LEU A 90 -7.25 2.14 -11.52
C LEU A 90 -7.02 3.19 -12.62
N MET A 91 -7.96 4.11 -12.83
CA MET A 91 -7.76 5.25 -13.75
C MET A 91 -6.60 6.14 -13.28
N LEU A 92 -6.55 6.46 -11.99
CA LEU A 92 -5.45 7.21 -11.41
C LEU A 92 -4.12 6.49 -11.64
N ALA A 93 -4.06 5.19 -11.36
CA ALA A 93 -2.87 4.36 -11.57
C ALA A 93 -2.39 4.37 -13.03
N ALA A 94 -3.32 4.26 -13.97
CA ALA A 94 -3.02 4.29 -15.41
C ALA A 94 -2.47 5.65 -15.89
N GLY A 95 -2.81 6.75 -15.21
CA GLY A 95 -2.31 8.09 -15.53
C GLY A 95 -1.01 8.49 -14.82
N ILE A 96 -0.44 7.62 -13.99
CA ILE A 96 0.80 7.90 -13.25
C ILE A 96 1.97 8.23 -14.19
N PRO A 97 2.24 7.49 -15.29
CA PRO A 97 3.36 7.79 -16.17
C PRO A 97 3.32 9.21 -16.73
N ASP A 98 2.15 9.66 -17.21
CA ASP A 98 1.95 11.03 -17.72
C ASP A 98 2.25 12.10 -16.67
N LEU A 99 1.87 11.83 -15.41
CA LEU A 99 2.11 12.76 -14.30
C LEU A 99 3.61 12.91 -13.99
N PHE A 100 4.39 11.84 -14.11
CA PHE A 100 5.84 11.87 -13.93
C PHE A 100 6.54 12.61 -15.07
N GLY A 101 6.05 12.49 -16.31
CA GLY A 101 6.57 13.21 -17.48
C GLY A 101 6.26 14.70 -17.46
N ASP A 102 4.97 15.06 -17.46
CA ASP A 102 4.51 16.44 -17.72
C ASP A 102 4.17 17.23 -16.44
N GLY A 103 4.19 16.59 -15.27
CA GLY A 103 3.82 17.20 -13.98
C GLY A 103 2.31 17.40 -13.79
N GLN A 104 1.51 17.05 -14.79
CA GLN A 104 0.05 16.94 -14.73
C GLN A 104 -0.43 15.75 -15.55
N SER A 105 -1.53 15.14 -15.11
CA SER A 105 -2.25 14.14 -15.91
C SER A 105 -3.74 14.37 -15.77
N GLY A 106 -4.41 14.59 -16.91
CA GLY A 106 -5.87 14.69 -16.96
C GLY A 106 -6.54 13.39 -16.50
N LEU A 107 -5.91 12.24 -16.78
CA LEU A 107 -6.42 10.93 -16.37
C LEU A 107 -6.31 10.74 -14.85
N VAL A 108 -5.21 11.17 -14.21
CA VAL A 108 -5.07 11.19 -12.75
C VAL A 108 -6.16 12.05 -12.11
N VAL A 109 -6.37 13.27 -12.61
CA VAL A 109 -7.38 14.19 -12.07
C VAL A 109 -8.79 13.63 -12.30
N ALA A 110 -9.07 13.02 -13.44
CA ALA A 110 -10.36 12.39 -13.73
C ALA A 110 -10.64 11.17 -12.83
N GLY A 111 -9.64 10.30 -12.64
CA GLY A 111 -9.72 9.15 -11.74
C GLY A 111 -9.96 9.57 -10.29
N TYR A 112 -9.20 10.56 -9.82
CA TYR A 112 -9.38 11.14 -8.49
C TYR A 112 -10.76 11.82 -8.33
N ALA A 113 -11.22 12.55 -9.35
CA ALA A 113 -12.55 13.15 -9.37
C ALA A 113 -13.66 12.10 -9.26
N LEU A 114 -13.54 10.98 -9.98
CA LEU A 114 -14.51 9.88 -9.91
C LEU A 114 -14.62 9.33 -8.49
N MET A 115 -13.50 9.08 -7.81
CA MET A 115 -13.50 8.67 -6.41
C MET A 115 -14.21 9.69 -5.51
N ARG A 116 -13.88 10.98 -5.70
CA ARG A 116 -14.35 12.06 -4.83
C ARG A 116 -15.83 12.33 -5.02
N PHE A 117 -16.34 12.29 -6.24
CA PHE A 117 -17.78 12.41 -6.49
C PHE A 117 -18.57 11.21 -5.98
N ALA A 118 -18.02 9.99 -6.09
CA ALA A 118 -18.63 8.82 -5.48
C ALA A 118 -18.70 8.96 -3.94
N MET A 119 -17.62 9.47 -3.32
CA MET A 119 -17.57 9.77 -1.90
C MET A 119 -18.57 10.86 -1.49
N VAL A 120 -18.71 11.93 -2.27
CA VAL A 120 -19.71 12.98 -2.07
C VAL A 120 -21.12 12.37 -2.10
N ALA A 121 -21.41 11.50 -3.08
CA ALA A 121 -22.69 10.81 -3.15
C ALA A 121 -22.96 9.96 -1.90
N MET A 122 -21.95 9.24 -1.38
CA MET A 122 -22.06 8.49 -0.13
C MET A 122 -22.39 9.42 1.06
N TRP A 123 -21.70 10.55 1.21
CA TRP A 123 -21.99 11.53 2.28
C TRP A 123 -23.38 12.17 2.17
N LEU A 124 -23.84 12.48 0.96
CA LEU A 124 -25.20 12.98 0.74
C LEU A 124 -26.25 11.93 1.14
N ARG A 125 -26.00 10.65 0.88
CA ARG A 125 -26.85 9.53 1.32
C ARG A 125 -26.84 9.35 2.84
N ALA A 126 -25.69 9.57 3.49
CA ALA A 126 -25.60 9.59 4.95
C ALA A 126 -26.43 10.73 5.53
N ALA A 127 -26.27 11.95 5.00
CA ALA A 127 -27.03 13.14 5.39
C ALA A 127 -28.57 13.00 5.24
N GLY A 128 -29.01 12.19 4.27
CA GLY A 128 -30.42 11.88 4.07
C GLY A 128 -31.01 10.89 5.07
N GLY A 129 -30.21 9.99 5.65
CA GLY A 129 -30.70 8.91 6.52
C GLY A 129 -30.33 9.03 7.99
N HIS A 130 -29.52 10.02 8.37
CA HIS A 130 -29.13 10.26 9.76
C HIS A 130 -29.24 11.77 10.09
N PRO A 131 -30.39 12.23 10.63
CA PRO A 131 -30.63 13.66 10.86
C PRO A 131 -29.66 14.33 11.82
N GLU A 132 -29.19 13.63 12.86
CA GLU A 132 -28.32 14.19 13.91
C GLU A 132 -26.92 14.56 13.37
N GLY A 133 -26.30 13.67 12.60
CA GLY A 133 -25.02 13.90 11.92
C GLY A 133 -25.14 14.53 10.52
N ARG A 134 -26.34 14.95 10.10
CA ARG A 134 -26.57 15.61 8.81
C ARG A 134 -25.67 16.84 8.59
N PRO A 135 -25.46 17.75 9.56
CA PRO A 135 -24.57 18.90 9.38
C PRO A 135 -23.13 18.48 9.07
N THR A 136 -22.61 17.48 9.76
CA THR A 136 -21.27 16.91 9.52
C THR A 136 -21.18 16.29 8.13
N ALA A 137 -22.13 15.42 7.77
CA ALA A 137 -22.16 14.76 6.47
C ALA A 137 -22.25 15.74 5.28
N LEU A 138 -23.08 16.79 5.40
CA LEU A 138 -23.15 17.84 4.38
C LEU A 138 -21.86 18.67 4.30
N THR A 139 -21.17 18.88 5.43
CA THR A 139 -19.89 19.60 5.46
C THR A 139 -18.79 18.80 4.77
N TYR A 140 -18.75 17.48 4.97
CA TYR A 140 -17.89 16.59 4.19
C TYR A 140 -18.23 16.66 2.69
N ALA A 141 -19.51 16.50 2.32
CA ALA A 141 -19.93 16.53 0.92
C ALA A 141 -19.54 17.84 0.21
N VAL A 142 -19.81 18.99 0.84
CA VAL A 142 -19.47 20.30 0.28
C VAL A 142 -17.96 20.53 0.27
N GLY A 143 -17.26 20.18 1.35
CA GLY A 143 -15.81 20.34 1.46
C GLY A 143 -15.06 19.54 0.40
N ILE A 144 -15.37 18.25 0.27
CA ILE A 144 -14.78 17.37 -0.75
C ILE A 144 -15.08 17.90 -2.14
N ALA A 145 -16.33 18.26 -2.43
CA ALA A 145 -16.71 18.78 -3.74
C ALA A 145 -16.00 20.10 -4.09
N ALA A 146 -15.89 21.03 -3.12
CA ALA A 146 -15.22 22.31 -3.33
C ALA A 146 -13.73 22.13 -3.61
N VAL A 147 -13.04 21.30 -2.83
CA VAL A 147 -11.62 20.99 -3.06
C VAL A 147 -11.44 20.25 -4.38
N GLN A 148 -12.36 19.36 -4.76
CA GLN A 148 -12.32 18.68 -6.05
C GLN A 148 -12.45 19.63 -7.25
N VAL A 149 -13.30 20.66 -7.14
CA VAL A 149 -13.37 21.71 -8.17
C VAL A 149 -12.02 22.42 -8.31
N LEU A 150 -11.32 22.68 -7.22
CA LEU A 150 -9.98 23.28 -7.26
C LEU A 150 -8.93 22.35 -7.89
N TRP A 151 -9.00 21.03 -7.63
CA TRP A 151 -8.15 20.05 -8.31
C TRP A 151 -8.36 20.02 -9.82
N ILE A 152 -9.62 20.13 -10.27
CA ILE A 152 -9.94 20.22 -11.70
C ILE A 152 -9.45 21.55 -12.27
N ALA A 153 -9.69 22.67 -11.58
CA ALA A 153 -9.25 23.99 -12.01
C ALA A 153 -7.71 24.09 -12.09
N ARG A 154 -6.97 23.32 -11.28
CA ARG A 154 -5.50 23.24 -11.33
C ARG A 154 -4.98 22.80 -12.69
N LEU A 155 -5.75 22.07 -13.50
CA LEU A 155 -5.37 21.69 -14.87
C LEU A 155 -5.17 22.89 -15.81
N LEU A 156 -5.70 24.07 -15.44
CA LEU A 156 -5.51 25.32 -16.20
C LEU A 156 -4.22 26.05 -15.83
N LEU A 157 -3.50 25.58 -14.80
CA LEU A 157 -2.26 26.20 -14.35
C LEU A 157 -1.07 25.60 -15.10
N GLU A 158 -0.11 26.45 -15.42
CA GLU A 158 1.15 26.06 -16.06
C GLU A 158 2.34 26.47 -15.18
N GLY A 159 3.47 25.78 -15.35
CA GLY A 159 4.71 26.07 -14.65
C GLY A 159 4.94 25.27 -13.37
N ARG A 160 6.06 24.55 -13.31
CA ARG A 160 6.40 23.59 -12.24
C ARG A 160 6.27 24.15 -10.82
N ALA A 161 6.74 25.39 -10.59
CA ALA A 161 6.66 26.01 -9.26
C ALA A 161 5.21 26.26 -8.80
N VAL A 162 4.36 26.76 -9.71
CA VAL A 162 2.93 26.98 -9.44
C VAL A 162 2.23 25.65 -9.18
N LEU A 163 2.58 24.61 -9.93
CA LEU A 163 2.05 23.26 -9.75
C LEU A 163 2.44 22.62 -8.41
N MET A 164 3.68 22.80 -7.97
CA MET A 164 4.12 22.33 -6.66
C MET A 164 3.41 23.08 -5.53
N VAL A 165 3.40 24.41 -5.56
CA VAL A 165 2.75 25.22 -4.51
C VAL A 165 1.26 24.94 -4.44
N SER A 166 0.57 24.93 -5.59
CA SER A 166 -0.86 24.61 -5.65
C SER A 166 -1.16 23.21 -5.11
N PHE A 167 -0.33 22.20 -5.41
CA PHE A 167 -0.52 20.86 -4.85
C PHE A 167 -0.53 20.87 -3.32
N PHE A 168 0.49 21.45 -2.68
CA PHE A 168 0.55 21.49 -1.21
C PHE A 168 -0.56 22.33 -0.58
N VAL A 169 -0.98 23.41 -1.23
CA VAL A 169 -2.15 24.19 -0.80
C VAL A 169 -3.41 23.32 -0.85
N LEU A 170 -3.64 22.59 -1.94
CA LEU A 170 -4.81 21.72 -2.07
C LEU A 170 -4.76 20.54 -1.09
N VAL A 171 -3.59 19.97 -0.82
CA VAL A 171 -3.39 18.98 0.25
C VAL A 171 -3.77 19.56 1.61
N ALA A 172 -3.35 20.78 1.93
CA ALA A 172 -3.73 21.41 3.19
C ALA A 172 -5.26 21.64 3.27
N LEU A 173 -5.91 21.99 2.16
CA LEU A 173 -7.37 22.09 2.10
C LEU A 173 -8.07 20.73 2.27
N GLU A 174 -7.57 19.67 1.63
CA GLU A 174 -8.05 18.29 1.81
C GLU A 174 -8.02 17.88 3.29
N LEU A 175 -6.87 18.08 3.95
CA LEU A 175 -6.70 17.78 5.37
C LEU A 175 -7.59 18.65 6.28
N LEU A 176 -7.95 19.85 5.83
CA LEU A 176 -8.84 20.74 6.57
C LEU A 176 -10.30 20.29 6.52
N VAL A 177 -10.73 19.58 5.48
CA VAL A 177 -12.14 19.15 5.33
C VAL A 177 -12.63 18.32 6.52
N PRO A 178 -11.97 17.23 6.94
CA PRO A 178 -12.38 16.50 8.15
C PRO A 178 -12.34 17.37 9.40
N VAL A 179 -11.30 18.20 9.57
CA VAL A 179 -11.16 19.08 10.74
C VAL A 179 -12.33 20.05 10.87
N VAL A 180 -12.86 20.56 9.76
CA VAL A 180 -14.02 21.46 9.74
C VAL A 180 -15.33 20.69 9.90
N ALA A 181 -15.44 19.50 9.29
CA ALA A 181 -16.64 18.68 9.38
C ALA A 181 -16.87 18.15 10.80
N GLU A 182 -15.85 17.57 11.44
CA GLU A 182 -15.95 16.98 12.79
C GLU A 182 -16.23 18.02 13.88
N ARG A 183 -15.93 19.31 13.64
CA ARG A 183 -16.33 20.39 14.56
C ARG A 183 -17.84 20.58 14.66
N ARG A 184 -18.62 20.09 13.69
CA ARG A 184 -20.08 20.20 13.65
C ARG A 184 -20.80 18.99 14.24
N GLY A 185 -20.06 17.95 14.61
CA GLY A 185 -20.57 16.70 15.14
C GLY A 185 -19.60 15.57 14.80
N PHE A 186 -19.39 14.67 15.76
CA PHE A 186 -18.45 13.56 15.65
C PHE A 186 -19.07 12.40 14.87
N THR A 187 -18.37 11.85 13.88
CA THR A 187 -18.82 10.61 13.24
C THR A 187 -18.48 9.38 14.07
N PRO A 188 -19.45 8.50 14.37
CA PRO A 188 -19.17 7.26 15.11
C PRO A 188 -18.27 6.36 14.29
N PHE A 189 -17.18 5.83 14.86
CA PHE A 189 -16.30 4.87 14.19
C PHE A 189 -15.85 3.78 15.15
N HIS A 190 -15.41 2.65 14.60
CA HIS A 190 -14.88 1.53 15.39
C HIS A 190 -13.35 1.49 15.37
N PRO A 191 -12.67 1.72 16.51
CA PRO A 191 -11.22 1.69 16.56
C PRO A 191 -10.61 0.34 16.12
N HIS A 192 -11.25 -0.77 16.49
CA HIS A 192 -10.76 -2.11 16.13
C HIS A 192 -10.84 -2.38 14.63
N HIS A 193 -11.99 -2.07 14.01
CA HIS A 193 -12.17 -2.22 12.56
C HIS A 193 -11.17 -1.35 11.79
N ILE A 194 -10.98 -0.09 12.20
CA ILE A 194 -9.95 0.76 11.57
C ILE A 194 -8.57 0.10 11.69
N ALA A 195 -8.14 -0.28 12.90
CA ALA A 195 -6.84 -0.93 13.09
C ALA A 195 -6.68 -2.20 12.23
N GLU A 196 -7.74 -3.01 12.12
CA GLU A 196 -7.79 -4.19 11.26
C GLU A 196 -7.59 -3.82 9.78
N ARG A 197 -8.29 -2.80 9.27
CA ARG A 197 -8.16 -2.32 7.88
C ARG A 197 -6.72 -1.87 7.55
N TYR A 198 -6.07 -1.14 8.45
CA TYR A 198 -4.66 -0.76 8.27
C TYR A 198 -3.73 -1.97 8.29
N ALA A 199 -3.96 -2.93 9.19
CA ALA A 199 -3.17 -4.15 9.25
C ALA A 199 -3.33 -4.98 7.97
N LEU A 200 -4.56 -5.14 7.47
CA LEU A 200 -4.87 -5.86 6.23
C LEU A 200 -4.25 -5.17 5.01
N LEU A 201 -4.40 -3.86 4.87
CA LEU A 201 -3.75 -3.11 3.79
C LEU A 201 -2.23 -3.30 3.83
N THR A 202 -1.62 -3.17 5.01
CA THR A 202 -0.17 -3.37 5.19
C THR A 202 0.25 -4.79 4.79
N LEU A 203 -0.52 -5.80 5.15
CA LEU A 203 -0.25 -7.19 4.78
C LEU A 203 -0.33 -7.40 3.27
N ILE A 204 -1.32 -6.82 2.60
CA ILE A 204 -1.45 -6.92 1.13
C ILE A 204 -0.29 -6.20 0.43
N VAL A 205 0.10 -5.01 0.91
CA VAL A 205 1.29 -4.28 0.40
C VAL A 205 2.57 -5.12 0.59
N LEU A 206 2.77 -5.73 1.76
CA LEU A 206 3.89 -6.64 2.00
C LEU A 206 3.85 -7.84 1.04
N GLY A 207 2.67 -8.36 0.71
CA GLY A 207 2.48 -9.40 -0.29
C GLY A 207 2.99 -9.00 -1.67
N GLU A 208 2.72 -7.76 -2.10
CA GLU A 208 3.25 -7.22 -3.36
C GLU A 208 4.78 -7.10 -3.35
N VAL A 209 5.37 -6.67 -2.23
CA VAL A 209 6.83 -6.62 -2.07
C VAL A 209 7.44 -8.03 -2.12
N VAL A 210 6.77 -9.04 -1.57
CA VAL A 210 7.18 -10.45 -1.68
C VAL A 210 7.18 -10.91 -3.14
N LEU A 211 6.13 -10.59 -3.91
CA LEU A 211 6.06 -10.92 -5.34
C LEU A 211 7.21 -10.26 -6.12
N ALA A 212 7.46 -8.97 -5.88
CA ALA A 212 8.56 -8.23 -6.49
C ALA A 212 9.93 -8.82 -6.13
N ALA A 213 10.14 -9.23 -4.87
CA ALA A 213 11.38 -9.85 -4.41
C ALA A 213 11.61 -11.23 -5.05
N VAL A 214 10.56 -12.03 -5.25
CA VAL A 214 10.65 -13.31 -5.97
C VAL A 214 11.01 -13.10 -7.43
N ALA A 215 10.35 -12.15 -8.10
CA ALA A 215 10.65 -11.79 -9.49
C ALA A 215 12.11 -11.30 -9.63
N ALA A 216 12.57 -10.42 -8.73
CA ALA A 216 13.93 -9.93 -8.69
C ALA A 216 14.96 -11.05 -8.45
N THR A 217 14.64 -12.02 -7.59
CA THR A 217 15.49 -13.20 -7.35
C THR A 217 15.61 -14.05 -8.63
N GLY A 218 14.49 -14.27 -9.34
CA GLY A 218 14.48 -14.99 -10.62
C GLY A 218 15.30 -14.29 -11.70
N ALA A 219 15.14 -12.97 -11.84
CA ALA A 219 15.94 -12.16 -12.76
C ALA A 219 17.45 -12.18 -12.40
N GLY A 220 17.78 -12.11 -11.10
CA GLY A 220 19.15 -12.24 -10.61
C GLY A 220 19.77 -13.61 -10.92
N LEU A 221 18.99 -14.69 -10.86
CA LEU A 221 19.45 -16.02 -11.22
C LEU A 221 19.69 -16.16 -12.74
N ALA A 222 18.82 -15.60 -13.58
CA ALA A 222 19.03 -15.55 -15.02
C ALA A 222 20.34 -14.81 -15.37
N ALA A 223 20.54 -13.62 -14.78
CA ALA A 223 21.78 -12.86 -14.96
C ALA A 223 23.03 -13.61 -14.45
N ALA A 224 22.88 -14.45 -13.42
CA ALA A 224 23.97 -15.31 -12.94
C ALA A 224 24.34 -16.40 -13.95
N VAL A 225 23.36 -16.95 -14.69
CA VAL A 225 23.60 -17.91 -15.77
C VAL A 225 24.33 -17.23 -16.93
N ASP A 226 23.88 -16.05 -17.36
CA ASP A 226 24.52 -15.29 -18.43
C ASP A 226 26.00 -14.96 -18.10
N LEU A 227 26.28 -14.66 -16.83
CA LEU A 227 27.65 -14.46 -16.32
C LEU A 227 28.51 -15.71 -16.46
N VAL A 228 27.97 -16.88 -16.12
CA VAL A 228 28.70 -18.15 -16.20
C VAL A 228 28.89 -18.59 -17.65
N GLN A 229 27.95 -18.27 -18.54
CA GLN A 229 28.04 -18.54 -19.97
C GLN A 229 28.93 -17.54 -20.73
N GLY A 230 29.29 -16.42 -20.10
CA GLY A 230 30.12 -15.38 -20.70
C GLY A 230 29.37 -14.40 -21.59
N GLU A 231 28.04 -14.36 -21.51
CA GLU A 231 27.18 -13.48 -22.29
C GLU A 231 26.82 -12.18 -21.55
N ALA A 232 27.08 -12.09 -20.24
CA ALA A 232 26.72 -10.93 -19.45
C ALA A 232 27.67 -9.72 -19.64
N HIS A 233 27.07 -8.53 -19.74
CA HIS A 233 27.79 -7.25 -19.72
C HIS A 233 28.00 -6.66 -18.31
N THR A 234 27.55 -7.36 -17.27
CA THR A 234 27.51 -6.88 -15.88
C THR A 234 28.54 -7.61 -15.01
N SER A 235 28.97 -7.01 -13.90
CA SER A 235 29.89 -7.64 -12.95
C SER A 235 29.21 -8.69 -12.05
N SER A 236 29.92 -9.77 -11.74
CA SER A 236 29.51 -10.79 -10.75
C SER A 236 29.11 -10.19 -9.40
N ARG A 237 29.75 -9.09 -8.99
CA ARG A 237 29.42 -8.43 -7.72
C ARG A 237 28.03 -7.82 -7.73
N VAL A 238 27.64 -7.18 -8.84
CA VAL A 238 26.34 -6.52 -8.98
C VAL A 238 25.22 -7.55 -8.98
N VAL A 239 25.39 -8.63 -9.76
CA VAL A 239 24.41 -9.73 -9.81
C VAL A 239 24.28 -10.42 -8.46
N GLY A 240 25.41 -10.69 -7.79
CA GLY A 240 25.42 -11.29 -6.46
C GLY A 240 24.71 -10.41 -5.41
N LEU A 241 24.96 -9.10 -5.42
CA LEU A 241 24.29 -8.15 -4.52
C LEU A 241 22.80 -8.01 -4.80
N ALA A 242 22.40 -7.96 -6.08
CA ALA A 242 21.00 -7.87 -6.47
C ALA A 242 20.21 -9.10 -6.00
N LEU A 243 20.76 -10.30 -6.21
CA LEU A 243 20.15 -11.56 -5.77
C LEU A 243 20.08 -11.64 -4.24
N ALA A 244 21.19 -11.34 -3.54
CA ALA A 244 21.22 -11.32 -2.09
C ALA A 244 20.25 -10.28 -1.50
N GLY A 245 20.14 -9.12 -2.13
CA GLY A 245 19.21 -8.05 -1.75
C GLY A 245 17.76 -8.48 -1.90
N ALA A 246 17.40 -9.08 -3.04
CA ALA A 246 16.06 -9.60 -3.27
C ALA A 246 15.67 -10.66 -2.23
N VAL A 247 16.58 -11.60 -1.91
CA VAL A 247 16.37 -12.60 -0.85
C VAL A 247 16.22 -11.96 0.53
N ALA A 248 17.06 -10.97 0.85
CA ALA A 248 16.98 -10.27 2.13
C ALA A 248 15.63 -9.55 2.31
N VAL A 249 15.17 -8.85 1.27
CA VAL A 249 13.86 -8.19 1.24
C VAL A 249 12.74 -9.21 1.43
N TYR A 250 12.79 -10.34 0.72
CA TYR A 250 11.82 -11.43 0.88
C TYR A 250 11.75 -11.92 2.34
N VAL A 251 12.90 -12.24 2.95
CA VAL A 251 12.97 -12.74 4.33
C VAL A 251 12.46 -11.69 5.33
N TRP A 252 12.80 -10.41 5.14
CA TRP A 252 12.31 -9.36 6.02
C TRP A 252 10.81 -9.11 5.87
N CYS A 253 10.25 -9.20 4.66
CA CYS A 253 8.80 -9.11 4.47
C CYS A 253 8.06 -10.27 5.14
N LEU A 254 8.57 -11.50 4.99
CA LEU A 254 8.04 -12.64 5.74
C LEU A 254 8.11 -12.39 7.26
N THR A 255 9.23 -11.90 7.75
CA THR A 255 9.43 -11.59 9.18
C THR A 255 8.42 -10.55 9.67
N ALA A 256 8.18 -9.52 8.86
CA ALA A 256 7.18 -8.49 9.16
C ALA A 256 5.77 -9.08 9.22
N MET A 257 5.37 -9.90 8.25
CA MET A 257 4.07 -10.58 8.26
C MET A 257 3.89 -11.50 9.48
N HIS A 258 4.90 -12.30 9.83
CA HIS A 258 4.87 -13.12 11.05
C HIS A 258 4.77 -12.26 12.31
N SER A 259 5.43 -11.10 12.33
CA SER A 259 5.36 -10.17 13.47
C SER A 259 3.96 -9.59 13.67
N MET A 260 3.25 -9.30 12.57
CA MET A 260 1.85 -8.87 12.57
C MET A 260 0.90 -9.98 13.02
N ALA A 261 1.23 -11.24 12.70
CA ALA A 261 0.49 -12.42 13.14
C ALA A 261 0.81 -12.87 14.59
N GLY A 262 1.63 -12.10 15.33
CA GLY A 262 1.92 -12.41 16.73
C GLY A 262 3.02 -13.44 16.97
N ALA A 263 3.88 -13.73 16.00
CA ALA A 263 4.95 -14.73 16.12
C ALA A 263 5.91 -14.46 17.30
N PRO A 264 6.52 -15.48 17.92
CA PRO A 264 7.50 -15.32 19.00
C PRO A 264 8.69 -14.43 18.63
N VAL A 265 9.26 -13.74 19.63
CA VAL A 265 10.41 -12.83 19.44
C VAL A 265 11.62 -13.54 18.81
N VAL A 266 11.84 -14.82 19.15
CA VAL A 266 12.96 -15.61 18.62
C VAL A 266 12.85 -15.77 17.10
N GLU A 267 11.68 -16.14 16.58
CA GLU A 267 11.44 -16.29 15.14
C GLU A 267 11.66 -14.96 14.39
N ARG A 268 11.20 -13.85 14.98
CA ARG A 268 11.41 -12.51 14.42
C ARG A 268 12.90 -12.15 14.33
N ARG A 269 13.68 -12.46 15.36
CA ARG A 269 15.13 -12.20 15.38
C ARG A 269 15.88 -13.07 14.37
N VAL A 270 15.52 -14.34 14.26
CA VAL A 270 16.12 -15.25 13.28
C VAL A 270 15.89 -14.72 11.86
N GLY A 271 14.65 -14.36 11.50
CA GLY A 271 14.35 -13.78 10.19
C GLY A 271 15.14 -12.49 9.90
N ALA A 272 15.22 -11.57 10.88
CA ALA A 272 16.01 -10.35 10.73
C ALA A 272 17.51 -10.64 10.46
N VAL A 273 18.11 -11.57 11.21
CA VAL A 273 19.52 -11.97 11.07
C VAL A 273 19.78 -12.65 9.73
N VAL A 274 18.87 -13.51 9.27
CA VAL A 274 19.00 -14.23 7.99
C VAL A 274 19.04 -13.26 6.81
N GLY A 275 18.22 -12.21 6.82
CA GLY A 275 18.27 -11.17 5.77
C GLY A 275 19.61 -10.42 5.75
N VAL A 276 20.14 -10.06 6.93
CA VAL A 276 21.48 -9.42 7.03
C VAL A 276 22.59 -10.37 6.56
N ALA A 277 22.50 -11.66 6.91
CA ALA A 277 23.46 -12.67 6.48
C ALA A 277 23.44 -12.86 4.96
N ALA A 278 22.27 -12.85 4.31
CA ALA A 278 22.16 -12.88 2.85
C ALA A 278 22.92 -11.70 2.22
N LEU A 279 22.68 -10.49 2.71
CA LEU A 279 23.40 -9.30 2.23
C LEU A 279 24.91 -9.39 2.44
N ALA A 280 25.36 -9.93 3.58
CA ALA A 280 26.78 -10.11 3.86
C ALA A 280 27.44 -11.08 2.86
N VAL A 281 26.76 -12.16 2.48
CA VAL A 281 27.22 -13.09 1.44
C VAL A 281 27.38 -12.39 0.10
N GLY A 282 26.39 -11.58 -0.33
CA GLY A 282 26.48 -10.80 -1.56
C GLY A 282 27.57 -9.72 -1.51
N ALA A 283 27.74 -9.06 -0.37
CA ALA A 283 28.72 -7.99 -0.16
C ALA A 283 30.17 -8.48 -0.15
N ALA A 284 30.41 -9.72 0.30
CA ALA A 284 31.71 -10.38 0.22
C ALA A 284 32.17 -10.62 -1.23
N ALA A 285 31.29 -10.38 -2.22
CA ALA A 285 31.55 -10.48 -3.65
C ALA A 285 32.20 -11.80 -4.10
N PRO A 286 31.76 -12.98 -3.62
CA PRO A 286 32.27 -14.23 -4.16
C PRO A 286 31.77 -14.39 -5.62
N PRO A 287 32.35 -15.33 -6.38
CA PRO A 287 31.80 -15.75 -7.66
C PRO A 287 30.29 -15.99 -7.55
N VAL A 288 29.52 -15.55 -8.55
CA VAL A 288 28.05 -15.55 -8.49
C VAL A 288 27.47 -16.94 -8.16
N GLY A 289 28.06 -18.01 -8.67
CA GLY A 289 27.67 -19.39 -8.32
C GLY A 289 27.79 -19.72 -6.83
N ILE A 290 28.84 -19.21 -6.16
CA ILE A 290 29.01 -19.37 -4.70
C ILE A 290 27.97 -18.53 -3.95
N THR A 291 27.68 -17.31 -4.42
CA THR A 291 26.63 -16.46 -3.83
C THR A 291 25.28 -17.16 -3.83
N VAL A 292 24.89 -17.72 -4.98
CA VAL A 292 23.63 -18.45 -5.16
C VAL A 292 23.59 -19.68 -4.25
N LEU A 293 24.64 -20.49 -4.26
CA LEU A 293 24.74 -21.69 -3.43
C LEU A 293 24.63 -21.37 -1.94
N ALA A 294 25.42 -20.41 -1.45
CA ALA A 294 25.48 -20.06 -0.04
C ALA A 294 24.14 -19.49 0.46
N THR A 295 23.52 -18.60 -0.33
CA THR A 295 22.22 -18.01 0.01
C THR A 295 21.12 -19.08 0.03
N GLY A 296 21.09 -19.97 -0.96
CA GLY A 296 20.13 -21.07 -1.01
C GLY A 296 20.29 -22.08 0.12
N ALA A 297 21.53 -22.50 0.42
CA ALA A 297 21.84 -23.41 1.52
C ALA A 297 21.46 -22.83 2.88
N MET A 298 21.72 -21.53 3.10
CA MET A 298 21.31 -20.82 4.31
C MET A 298 19.80 -20.83 4.51
N LEU A 299 19.02 -20.48 3.47
CA LEU A 299 17.56 -20.50 3.55
C LEU A 299 17.03 -21.92 3.84
N ALA A 300 17.55 -22.92 3.14
CA ALA A 300 17.16 -24.32 3.34
C ALA A 300 17.43 -24.79 4.78
N ALA A 301 18.59 -24.42 5.35
CA ALA A 301 18.95 -24.76 6.72
C ALA A 301 17.99 -24.11 7.74
N VAL A 302 17.63 -22.84 7.55
CA VAL A 302 16.68 -22.11 8.42
C VAL A 302 15.30 -22.76 8.37
N VAL A 303 14.80 -23.08 7.18
CA VAL A 303 13.50 -23.75 7.01
C VAL A 303 13.52 -25.13 7.65
N ALA A 304 14.57 -25.92 7.41
CA ALA A 304 14.72 -27.24 8.01
C ALA A 304 14.74 -27.17 9.55
N HIS A 305 15.47 -26.20 10.12
CA HIS A 305 15.52 -25.97 11.55
C HIS A 305 14.14 -25.59 12.10
N HIS A 306 13.43 -24.66 11.46
CA HIS A 306 12.08 -24.26 11.88
C HIS A 306 11.12 -25.45 11.87
N VAL A 307 11.06 -26.23 10.78
CA VAL A 307 10.21 -27.42 10.67
C VAL A 307 10.52 -28.45 11.75
N TRP A 308 11.81 -28.67 12.06
CA TRP A 308 12.23 -29.59 13.11
C TRP A 308 11.75 -29.13 14.50
N THR A 309 12.01 -27.87 14.85
CA THR A 309 11.62 -27.32 16.16
C THR A 309 10.10 -27.27 16.36
N SER A 310 9.34 -26.97 15.31
CA SER A 310 7.88 -26.95 15.35
C SER A 310 7.27 -28.34 15.57
N ARG A 311 7.93 -29.41 15.06
CA ARG A 311 7.52 -30.80 15.34
C ARG A 311 7.75 -31.21 16.78
N GLU A 312 8.89 -30.83 17.36
CA GLU A 312 9.20 -31.14 18.76
C GLU A 312 8.21 -30.43 19.70
N ASN A 313 7.89 -29.17 19.44
CA ASN A 313 6.94 -28.39 20.26
C ASN A 313 5.47 -28.82 20.08
N GLY A 314 5.07 -29.30 18.90
CA GLY A 314 3.73 -29.84 18.65
C GLY A 314 3.46 -31.22 19.28
N SER A 315 4.47 -31.83 19.91
CA SER A 315 4.38 -33.16 20.53
C SER A 315 4.21 -33.13 22.05
N SER A 316 3.95 -31.98 22.67
CA SER A 316 3.53 -31.93 24.07
C SER A 316 2.07 -32.41 24.19
N PRO A 317 1.78 -33.56 24.83
CA PRO A 317 0.41 -33.93 25.11
C PRO A 317 -0.21 -32.86 26.01
N SER A 318 -1.33 -32.30 25.57
CA SER A 318 -2.28 -31.60 26.44
C SER A 318 -2.58 -32.51 27.62
N SER A 319 -1.90 -32.25 28.73
CA SER A 319 -2.12 -32.89 30.01
C SER A 319 -2.44 -31.82 31.02
N VAL A 320 -3.31 -32.20 31.95
CA VAL A 320 -3.99 -31.40 32.98
C VAL A 320 -5.21 -30.65 32.42
N GLY A 321 -6.44 -30.99 32.80
CA GLY A 321 -6.92 -31.70 33.98
C GLY A 321 -8.10 -30.91 34.54
#